data_AF-A0A7J2KJF1-F1
#
_entry.id   AF-A0A7J2KJF1-F1
#
_cell.length_a   1.000
_cell.length_b   1.000
_cell.length_c   1.000
_cell.angle_alpha   90.00
_cell.angle_beta   90.00
_cell.angle_gamma   90.00
#
_symmetry.space_group_name_H-M   'P 1'
#
loop_
_entity.id
_entity.type
_entity.pdbx_description
1 polymer ?
#
loop_
_entity_poly.entity_id
_entity_poly.type
_entity_poly.pdbx_seq_one_letter_code
_entity_poly.pdbx_strand_id
1 'polypeptide(L)'
;MINKKIANNNVESFEEVIVKDINGDDKTILEYKESFGQDKIDDQKAKAELDLKKANVIVETKKLVEVIADAQKKVDNIKAVMAIYETETKTDKDGNDFEVYVKNEELEQAGYSQEALIQAEKELVKADKFNAIKYKMDKIKEAEDKLDELEKVQSEMDKIFNKQKNGKS
;
A
#
# COMPACT_ATOMS: atom_id res chain seq x y z
N MET A 1 42.60 -19.86 7.39
CA MET A 1 41.15 -19.77 7.64
C MET A 1 40.77 -18.29 7.69
N ILE A 2 39.86 -17.87 6.81
CA ILE A 2 39.35 -16.50 6.78
C ILE A 2 38.40 -16.36 7.96
N ASN A 3 38.83 -15.68 9.02
CA ASN A 3 37.93 -15.21 10.07
C ASN A 3 36.97 -14.22 9.42
N LYS A 4 35.79 -14.69 9.00
CA LYS A 4 34.67 -13.82 8.64
C LYS A 4 34.36 -12.98 9.87
N LYS A 5 34.62 -11.67 9.78
CA LYS A 5 34.14 -10.68 10.75
C LYS A 5 32.63 -10.90 10.90
N ILE A 6 32.21 -11.35 12.08
CA ILE A 6 30.80 -11.28 12.49
C ILE A 6 30.48 -9.78 12.49
N ALA A 7 29.50 -9.37 11.70
CA ALA A 7 29.04 -7.99 11.69
C ALA A 7 28.51 -7.69 13.10
N ASN A 8 29.22 -6.85 13.85
CA ASN A 8 29.00 -6.64 15.29
C ASN A 8 27.68 -5.91 15.64
N ASN A 9 26.76 -5.69 14.69
CA ASN A 9 25.57 -4.83 14.85
C ASN A 9 24.33 -5.35 14.09
N ASN A 10 24.04 -6.65 14.14
CA ASN A 10 22.82 -7.21 13.52
C ASN A 10 21.87 -7.83 14.57
N VAL A 11 20.57 -7.51 14.51
CA VAL A 11 19.51 -8.34 15.14
C VAL A 11 19.10 -9.41 14.15
N GLU A 12 19.25 -10.67 14.54
CA GLU A 12 18.71 -11.80 13.80
C GLU A 12 17.30 -12.07 14.34
N SER A 13 16.29 -11.92 13.48
CA SER A 13 14.92 -12.32 13.80
C SER A 13 14.79 -13.83 13.58
N PHE A 14 14.29 -14.52 14.60
CA PHE A 14 14.04 -15.95 14.59
C PHE A 14 12.57 -16.22 14.86
N GLU A 15 12.02 -17.27 14.26
CA GLU A 15 10.74 -17.85 14.63
C GLU A 15 10.98 -19.18 15.36
N GLU A 16 10.24 -19.43 16.43
CA GLU A 16 10.28 -20.73 17.10
C GLU A 16 9.43 -21.73 16.31
N VAL A 17 10.07 -22.79 15.82
CA VAL A 17 9.41 -23.86 15.06
C VAL A 17 9.60 -25.17 15.80
N ILE A 18 8.54 -25.96 15.92
CA ILE A 18 8.60 -27.28 16.54
C ILE A 18 8.91 -28.32 15.46
N VAL A 19 10.02 -29.05 15.64
CA VAL A 19 10.44 -30.16 14.78
C VAL A 19 10.60 -31.44 15.59
N LYS A 20 10.36 -32.61 14.98
CA LYS A 20 10.58 -33.89 15.66
C LYS A 20 12.03 -34.33 15.56
N ASP A 21 12.60 -34.79 16.67
CA ASP A 21 13.92 -35.42 16.67
C ASP A 21 13.89 -36.86 16.14
N ILE A 22 15.04 -37.52 16.11
CA ILE A 22 15.19 -38.88 15.56
C ILE A 22 14.41 -39.94 16.34
N ASN A 23 14.01 -39.63 17.58
CA ASN A 23 13.22 -40.51 18.44
C ASN A 23 11.73 -40.14 18.40
N GLY A 24 11.35 -39.13 17.61
CA GLY A 24 9.97 -38.69 17.43
C GLY A 24 9.49 -37.64 18.44
N ASP A 25 10.39 -37.16 19.32
CA ASP A 25 10.09 -36.15 20.33
C ASP A 25 10.09 -34.75 19.73
N ASP A 26 9.12 -33.93 20.12
CA ASP A 26 9.04 -32.54 19.69
C ASP A 26 10.17 -31.73 20.32
N LYS A 27 10.94 -31.03 19.48
CA LYS A 27 12.01 -30.08 19.85
C LYS A 27 11.70 -28.72 19.24
N THR A 28 11.75 -27.68 20.06
CA THR A 28 11.71 -26.30 19.57
C THR A 28 13.07 -25.94 19.00
N ILE A 29 13.11 -25.51 17.74
CA ILE A 29 14.28 -24.91 17.10
C ILE A 29 13.99 -23.45 16.78
N LEU A 30 15.04 -22.62 16.76
CA LEU A 30 14.98 -21.25 16.27
C LEU A 30 15.29 -21.24 14.78
N GLU A 31 14.30 -20.95 13.95
CA GLU A 31 14.47 -20.81 12.50
C GLU A 31 14.74 -19.34 12.15
N TYR A 32 15.84 -19.09 11.46
CA TYR A 32 16.26 -17.73 11.10
C TYR A 32 15.37 -17.15 9.98
N LYS A 33 14.81 -15.96 10.20
CA LYS A 33 14.04 -15.24 9.17
C LYS A 33 14.86 -14.17 8.46
N GLU A 34 15.47 -13.26 9.21
CA GLU A 34 16.12 -12.08 8.63
C GLU A 34 17.09 -11.42 9.61
N SER A 35 18.20 -10.85 9.11
CA SER A 35 19.16 -10.02 9.84
C SER A 35 18.91 -8.54 9.56
N PHE A 36 18.59 -7.77 10.60
CA PHE A 36 18.58 -6.31 10.58
C PHE A 36 19.92 -5.78 11.07
N GLY A 37 20.81 -5.39 10.15
CA GLY A 37 22.00 -4.62 10.48
C GLY A 37 21.70 -3.14 10.68
N GLN A 38 22.56 -2.42 11.40
CA GLN A 38 22.45 -0.97 11.62
C GLN A 38 22.19 -0.19 10.32
N ASP A 39 22.91 -0.51 9.24
CA ASP A 39 22.74 0.13 7.93
C ASP A 39 21.30 0.00 7.39
N LYS A 40 20.67 -1.17 7.59
CA LYS A 40 19.28 -1.41 7.16
C LYS A 40 18.27 -0.65 8.03
N ILE A 41 18.57 -0.45 9.31
CA ILE A 41 17.74 0.33 10.23
C ILE A 41 17.86 1.82 9.90
N ASP A 42 19.06 2.31 9.64
CA ASP A 42 19.31 3.70 9.25
C ASP A 42 18.63 4.03 7.92
N ASP A 43 18.73 3.14 6.92
CA ASP A 43 18.02 3.30 5.64
C ASP A 43 16.49 3.34 5.82
N GLN A 44 15.95 2.46 6.68
CA GLN A 44 14.50 2.42 6.91
C GLN A 44 14.00 3.61 7.73
N LYS A 45 14.78 4.10 8.69
CA LYS A 45 14.50 5.34 9.43
C LYS A 45 14.51 6.54 8.50
N ALA A 46 15.56 6.69 7.68
CA ALA A 46 15.64 7.76 6.70
C ALA A 46 14.45 7.76 5.73
N LYS A 47 13.99 6.57 5.31
CA LYS A 47 12.79 6.44 4.48
C LYS A 47 11.52 6.83 5.23
N ALA A 48 11.32 6.36 6.47
CA ALA A 48 10.15 6.70 7.28
C ALA A 48 10.10 8.20 7.61
N GLU A 49 11.23 8.83 7.93
CA GLU A 49 11.35 10.28 8.13
C GLU A 49 11.04 11.07 6.86
N LEU A 50 11.50 10.59 5.70
CA LEU A 50 11.16 11.19 4.41
C LEU A 50 9.66 11.08 4.12
N ASP A 51 9.05 9.93 4.42
CA ASP A 51 7.62 9.71 4.24
C ASP A 51 6.80 10.59 5.21
N LEU A 52 7.24 10.75 6.45
CA LEU A 52 6.65 11.68 7.43
C LEU A 52 6.76 13.13 6.95
N LYS A 53 7.93 13.53 6.45
CA LYS A 53 8.15 14.87 5.88
C LYS A 53 7.24 15.11 4.67
N LYS A 54 7.13 14.12 3.78
CA LYS A 54 6.22 14.17 2.61
C LYS A 54 4.76 14.28 3.05
N ALA A 55 4.32 13.49 4.01
CA ALA A 55 2.96 13.53 4.54
C ALA A 55 2.64 14.91 5.15
N ASN A 56 3.58 15.50 5.88
CA ASN A 56 3.41 16.82 6.48
C ASN A 56 3.33 17.97 5.46
N VAL A 57 3.95 17.84 4.28
CA VAL A 57 3.86 18.83 3.20
C VAL A 57 2.70 18.58 2.23
N ILE A 58 1.88 17.55 2.45
CA ILE A 58 0.64 17.36 1.67
C ILE A 58 -0.25 18.60 1.87
N VAL A 59 -0.41 19.36 0.79
CA VAL A 59 -1.39 20.44 0.73
C VAL A 59 -2.75 19.81 0.52
N GLU A 60 -3.49 19.63 1.62
CA GLU A 60 -4.76 18.91 1.70
C GLU A 60 -5.75 19.36 0.62
N THR A 61 -5.86 20.67 0.40
CA THR A 61 -6.75 21.25 -0.62
C THR A 61 -6.31 20.90 -2.06
N LYS A 62 -5.01 20.93 -2.36
CA LYS A 62 -4.51 20.58 -3.71
C LYS A 62 -4.76 19.11 -4.02
N LYS A 63 -4.55 18.23 -3.03
CA LYS A 63 -4.74 16.78 -3.26
C LYS A 63 -6.20 16.40 -3.41
N LEU A 64 -7.10 17.02 -2.64
CA LEU A 64 -8.55 16.87 -2.82
C LEU A 64 -8.98 17.27 -4.24
N VAL A 65 -8.54 18.45 -4.70
CA VAL A 65 -8.86 18.97 -6.03
C VAL A 65 -8.33 18.04 -7.13
N GLU A 66 -7.10 17.53 -7.03
CA GLU A 66 -6.55 16.56 -7.98
C GLU A 66 -7.37 15.28 -8.05
N VAL A 67 -7.71 14.69 -6.89
CA VAL A 67 -8.46 13.42 -6.82
C VAL A 67 -9.85 13.56 -7.42
N ILE A 68 -10.55 14.66 -7.13
CA ILE A 68 -11.86 14.95 -7.72
C ILE A 68 -11.71 15.23 -9.22
N ALA A 69 -10.73 16.02 -9.64
CA ALA A 69 -10.49 16.35 -11.04
C ALA A 69 -10.17 15.12 -11.89
N ASP A 70 -9.36 14.19 -11.39
CA ASP A 70 -9.03 12.93 -12.08
C ASP A 70 -10.25 12.04 -12.24
N ALA A 71 -11.07 11.92 -11.18
CA ALA A 71 -12.31 11.15 -11.24
C ALA A 71 -13.33 11.78 -12.21
N GLN A 72 -13.46 13.11 -12.18
CA GLN A 72 -14.33 13.84 -13.09
C GLN A 72 -13.87 13.68 -14.54
N LYS A 73 -12.57 13.83 -14.80
CA LYS A 73 -12.00 13.64 -16.14
C LYS A 73 -12.26 12.23 -16.69
N LYS A 74 -12.22 11.21 -15.83
CA LYS A 74 -12.56 9.82 -16.23
C LYS A 74 -14.02 9.71 -16.67
N VAL A 75 -14.95 10.29 -15.90
CA VAL A 75 -16.38 10.35 -16.26
C VAL A 75 -16.57 11.09 -17.58
N ASP A 76 -15.96 12.27 -17.73
CA ASP A 76 -16.09 13.11 -18.91
C ASP A 76 -15.56 12.41 -20.17
N ASN A 77 -14.41 11.74 -20.07
CA ASN A 77 -13.84 10.96 -21.17
C ASN A 77 -14.76 9.83 -21.60
N ILE A 78 -15.32 9.07 -20.65
CA ILE A 78 -16.23 7.97 -20.98
C ILE A 78 -17.51 8.52 -21.64
N LYS A 79 -18.08 9.61 -21.11
CA LYS A 79 -19.26 10.27 -21.70
C LYS A 79 -18.97 10.80 -23.11
N ALA A 80 -17.82 11.42 -23.32
CA ALA A 80 -17.43 11.95 -24.63
C ALA A 80 -17.25 10.85 -25.67
N VAL A 81 -16.63 9.72 -25.28
CA VAL A 81 -16.47 8.55 -26.15
C VAL A 81 -17.81 7.85 -26.41
N MET A 82 -18.69 7.74 -25.41
CA MET A 82 -20.03 7.17 -25.61
C MET A 82 -20.96 8.09 -26.42
N ALA A 83 -20.76 9.41 -26.41
CA ALA A 83 -21.57 10.34 -27.20
C ALA A 83 -21.37 10.21 -28.71
N ILE A 84 -20.27 9.61 -29.16
CA ILE A 84 -20.01 9.30 -30.58
C ILE A 84 -20.45 7.88 -30.96
N TYR A 85 -21.07 7.12 -30.05
CA TYR A 85 -21.58 5.80 -30.38
C TYR A 85 -22.82 5.91 -31.26
N GLU A 86 -22.95 4.97 -32.17
CA GLU A 86 -24.22 4.72 -32.81
C GLU A 86 -25.22 4.22 -31.77
N THR A 87 -26.45 4.75 -31.83
CA THR A 87 -27.57 4.29 -31.03
C THR A 87 -28.58 3.59 -31.94
N GLU A 88 -29.32 2.63 -31.38
CA GLU A 88 -30.48 2.02 -32.02
C GLU A 88 -31.72 2.21 -31.15
N THR A 89 -32.87 2.38 -31.79
CA THR A 89 -34.15 2.46 -31.09
C THR A 89 -34.67 1.05 -30.77
N LYS A 90 -35.06 0.81 -29.52
CA LYS A 90 -35.76 -0.39 -29.08
C LYS A 90 -37.10 -0.03 -28.47
N THR A 91 -38.07 -0.90 -28.65
CA THR A 91 -39.39 -0.78 -28.05
C THR A 91 -39.48 -1.70 -26.85
N ASP A 92 -39.92 -1.18 -25.70
CA ASP A 92 -40.17 -2.01 -24.53
C ASP A 92 -41.48 -2.82 -24.67
N LYS A 93 -41.76 -3.65 -23.66
CA LYS A 93 -42.98 -4.48 -23.60
C LYS A 93 -44.29 -3.67 -23.52
N ASP A 94 -44.20 -2.41 -23.14
CA ASP A 94 -45.32 -1.50 -22.95
C ASP A 94 -45.52 -0.59 -24.18
N GLY A 95 -44.70 -0.78 -25.24
CA GLY A 95 -44.78 -0.03 -26.49
C GLY A 95 -44.02 1.28 -26.50
N ASN A 96 -43.16 1.55 -25.51
CA ASN A 96 -42.36 2.77 -25.45
C ASN A 96 -41.02 2.56 -26.16
N ASP A 97 -40.70 3.49 -27.07
CA ASP A 97 -39.42 3.52 -27.74
C ASP A 97 -38.35 4.21 -26.88
N PHE A 98 -37.15 3.62 -26.81
CA PHE A 98 -35.98 4.18 -26.15
C PHE A 98 -34.71 3.89 -26.96
N GLU A 99 -33.73 4.78 -26.88
CA GLU A 99 -32.44 4.59 -27.53
C GLU A 99 -31.51 3.76 -26.64
N VAL A 100 -30.82 2.81 -27.26
CA VAL A 100 -29.73 2.07 -26.64
C VAL A 100 -28.47 2.21 -27.47
N TYR A 101 -27.32 2.20 -26.80
CA TYR A 101 -26.04 2.17 -27.50
C TYR A 101 -25.88 0.86 -28.27
N VAL A 102 -25.43 0.96 -29.52
CA VAL A 102 -25.00 -0.19 -30.30
C VAL A 102 -23.72 -0.72 -29.67
N LYS A 103 -23.69 -2.03 -29.42
CA LYS A 103 -22.57 -2.66 -28.71
C LYS A 103 -21.30 -2.61 -29.57
N ASN A 104 -20.22 -2.02 -29.02
CA ASN A 104 -18.90 -1.96 -29.66
C ASN A 104 -17.87 -2.67 -28.78
N GLU A 105 -17.49 -3.90 -29.16
CA GLU A 105 -16.61 -4.76 -28.37
C GLU A 105 -15.20 -4.17 -28.18
N GLU A 106 -14.65 -3.45 -29.17
CA GLU A 106 -13.32 -2.86 -29.06
C GLU A 106 -13.28 -1.77 -28.00
N LEU A 107 -14.33 -0.96 -27.92
CA LEU A 107 -14.42 0.13 -26.97
C LEU A 107 -14.82 -0.36 -25.56
N GLU A 108 -15.65 -1.41 -25.46
CA GLU A 108 -15.89 -2.09 -24.18
C GLU A 108 -14.59 -2.66 -23.60
N GLN A 109 -13.76 -3.32 -24.42
CA GLN A 109 -12.43 -3.80 -24.01
C GLN A 109 -11.50 -2.66 -23.62
N ALA A 110 -11.64 -1.50 -24.27
CA ALA A 110 -10.90 -0.29 -23.93
C ALA A 110 -11.45 0.45 -22.68
N GLY A 111 -12.51 -0.07 -22.04
CA GLY A 111 -13.08 0.48 -20.81
C GLY A 111 -14.12 1.59 -21.03
N TYR A 112 -14.68 1.70 -22.23
CA TYR A 112 -15.75 2.64 -22.58
C TYR A 112 -17.06 1.87 -22.73
N SER A 113 -17.68 1.54 -21.60
CA SER A 113 -19.00 0.90 -21.55
C SER A 113 -19.91 1.63 -20.57
N GLN A 114 -21.19 1.29 -20.59
CA GLN A 114 -22.14 1.84 -19.63
C GLN A 114 -21.84 1.36 -18.21
N GLU A 115 -21.34 0.14 -18.02
CA GLU A 115 -20.84 -0.34 -16.74
C GLU A 115 -19.61 0.44 -16.27
N ALA A 116 -18.68 0.74 -17.19
CA ALA A 116 -17.50 1.53 -16.89
C ALA A 116 -17.87 2.96 -16.48
N LEU A 117 -18.88 3.55 -17.12
CA LEU A 117 -19.42 4.85 -16.74
C LEU A 117 -20.01 4.82 -15.33
N ILE A 118 -20.88 3.85 -15.04
CA ILE A 118 -21.49 3.67 -13.71
C ILE A 118 -20.40 3.51 -12.63
N GLN A 119 -19.33 2.76 -12.95
CA GLN A 119 -18.22 2.57 -12.03
C GLN A 119 -17.42 3.85 -11.82
N ALA A 120 -17.15 4.63 -12.88
CA ALA A 120 -16.46 5.91 -12.79
C ALA A 120 -17.29 6.95 -12.00
N GLU A 121 -18.61 6.99 -12.17
CA GLU A 121 -19.49 7.88 -11.39
C GLU A 121 -19.51 7.50 -9.90
N LYS A 122 -19.47 6.21 -9.57
CA LYS A 122 -19.29 5.76 -8.16
C LYS A 122 -17.93 6.18 -7.60
N GLU A 123 -16.88 6.12 -8.40
CA GLU A 123 -15.54 6.57 -8.01
C GLU A 123 -15.52 8.08 -7.77
N LEU A 124 -16.18 8.87 -8.62
CA LEU A 124 -16.36 10.32 -8.42
C LEU A 124 -17.10 10.63 -7.12
N VAL A 125 -18.21 9.96 -6.82
CA VAL A 125 -18.92 10.14 -5.54
C VAL A 125 -18.05 9.78 -4.34
N LYS A 126 -17.15 8.80 -4.48
CA LYS A 126 -16.16 8.47 -3.43
C LYS A 126 -15.07 9.54 -3.34
N ALA A 127 -14.62 10.08 -4.46
CA ALA A 127 -13.66 11.19 -4.53
C ALA A 127 -14.23 12.48 -3.94
N ASP A 128 -15.50 12.79 -4.17
CA ASP A 128 -16.19 13.93 -3.54
C ASP A 128 -16.29 13.78 -2.02
N LYS A 129 -16.34 12.54 -1.54
CA LYS A 129 -16.28 12.19 -0.12
C LYS A 129 -14.86 12.02 0.41
N PHE A 130 -13.83 12.23 -0.43
CA PHE A 130 -12.44 12.12 -0.01
C PHE A 130 -12.14 13.17 1.06
N ASN A 131 -11.62 12.71 2.19
CA ASN A 131 -11.19 13.58 3.27
C ASN A 131 -9.67 13.65 3.27
N ALA A 132 -9.13 14.71 2.69
CA ALA A 132 -7.69 14.92 2.58
C ALA A 132 -6.99 15.03 3.95
N ILE A 133 -7.69 15.54 4.97
CA ILE A 133 -7.19 15.60 6.35
C ILE A 133 -7.02 14.17 6.89
N LYS A 134 -8.05 13.32 6.75
CA LYS A 134 -7.98 11.91 7.18
C LYS A 134 -6.85 11.17 6.46
N TYR A 135 -6.75 11.32 5.14
CA TYR A 135 -5.69 10.70 4.34
C TYR A 135 -4.29 11.11 4.82
N LYS A 136 -4.08 12.40 5.11
CA LYS A 136 -2.82 12.90 5.66
C LYS A 136 -2.54 12.32 7.05
N MET A 137 -3.54 12.30 7.94
CA MET A 137 -3.40 11.72 9.28
C MET A 137 -3.05 10.23 9.23
N ASP A 138 -3.68 9.47 8.34
CA ASP A 138 -3.37 8.04 8.14
C ASP A 138 -1.91 7.86 7.68
N LYS A 139 -1.41 8.71 6.76
CA LYS A 139 -0.01 8.68 6.30
C LYS A 139 1.01 9.08 7.35
N ILE A 140 0.67 10.07 8.19
CA ILE A 140 1.49 10.46 9.34
C ILE A 140 1.59 9.28 10.31
N LYS A 141 0.44 8.69 10.66
CA LYS A 141 0.38 7.55 11.59
C LYS A 141 1.16 6.35 11.08
N GLU A 142 1.03 5.98 9.81
CA GLU A 142 1.82 4.89 9.21
C GLU A 142 3.34 5.13 9.32
N ALA A 143 3.78 6.38 9.18
CA ALA A 143 5.19 6.72 9.29
C ALA A 143 5.68 6.73 10.75
N GLU A 144 4.85 7.23 11.68
CA GLU A 144 5.13 7.22 13.12
C GLU A 144 5.20 5.79 13.68
N ASP A 145 4.21 4.95 13.38
CA ASP A 145 4.17 3.55 13.82
C ASP A 145 5.46 2.81 13.36
N LYS A 146 5.93 3.10 12.14
CA LYS A 146 7.16 2.52 11.60
C LYS A 146 8.42 3.01 12.29
N LEU A 147 8.48 4.28 12.68
CA LEU A 147 9.61 4.82 13.44
C LEU A 147 9.68 4.17 14.84
N ASP A 148 8.53 4.05 15.51
CA ASP A 148 8.43 3.40 16.82
C ASP A 148 8.90 1.94 16.78
N GLU A 149 8.55 1.19 15.73
CA GLU A 149 9.05 -0.18 15.52
C GLU A 149 10.57 -0.22 15.35
N LEU A 150 11.14 0.68 14.53
CA LEU A 150 12.58 0.75 14.31
C LEU A 150 13.34 1.17 15.58
N GLU A 151 12.75 2.02 16.43
CA GLU A 151 13.32 2.36 17.74
C GLU A 151 13.35 1.18 18.71
N LYS A 152 12.30 0.34 18.72
CA LYS A 152 12.29 -0.89 19.53
C LYS A 152 13.40 -1.84 19.08
N VAL A 153 13.53 -2.07 17.78
CA VAL A 153 14.61 -2.91 17.21
C VAL A 153 15.99 -2.34 17.57
N GLN A 154 16.17 -1.02 17.51
CA GLN A 154 17.41 -0.38 17.92
C GLN A 154 17.72 -0.60 19.41
N SER A 155 16.72 -0.44 20.29
CA SER A 155 16.88 -0.67 21.72
C SER A 155 17.29 -2.11 22.04
N GLU A 156 16.77 -3.08 21.27
CA GLU A 156 17.16 -4.48 21.40
C GLU A 156 18.60 -4.73 20.95
N MET A 157 19.06 -4.13 19.85
CA MET A 157 20.47 -4.17 19.46
C MET A 157 21.38 -3.64 20.57
N ASP A 158 21.06 -2.47 21.12
CA ASP A 158 21.90 -1.83 22.14
C ASP A 158 22.00 -2.69 23.41
N LYS A 159 20.92 -3.38 23.79
CA LYS A 159 20.92 -4.34 24.91
C LYS A 159 21.83 -5.54 24.63
N ILE A 160 21.76 -6.11 23.42
CA ILE A 160 22.58 -7.26 23.02
C ILE A 160 24.07 -6.86 23.01
N PHE A 161 24.39 -5.71 22.41
CA PHE A 161 25.75 -5.19 22.33
C PHE A 161 26.36 -4.92 23.72
N ASN A 162 25.60 -4.30 24.63
CA ASN A 162 26.05 -4.03 25.99
C ASN A 162 26.23 -5.31 26.83
N LYS A 163 25.37 -6.33 26.66
CA LYS A 163 25.56 -7.64 27.30
C LYS A 163 26.83 -8.34 26.82
N GLN A 164 27.13 -8.30 25.52
CA GLN A 164 28.36 -8.89 24.96
C GLN A 164 29.63 -8.17 25.44
N LYS A 165 29.55 -6.87 25.73
CA LYS A 165 30.66 -6.07 26.26
C LYS A 165 30.95 -6.37 27.73
N ASN A 166 29.92 -6.64 28.54
CA ASN A 166 30.04 -6.91 29.98
C ASN A 166 30.28 -8.39 30.32
N GLY A 167 29.99 -9.32 29.43
CA GLY A 167 30.24 -10.76 29.61
C GLY A 167 31.66 -11.25 29.26
N LYS A 168 32.58 -10.33 28.89
CA LYS A 168 33.98 -10.62 28.56
C LYS A 168 34.98 -10.21 29.65
N SER A 169 34.50 -9.93 30.86
CA SER A 169 35.35 -9.55 31.99
C SER A 169 35.64 -10.71 32.93
#